data_AF-A0A950S9N7-F1
#
_entry.id   AF-A0A950S9N7-F1
#
_cell.length_a   1.000
_cell.length_b   1.000
_cell.length_c   1.000
_cell.angle_alpha   90.00
_cell.angle_beta   90.00
_cell.angle_gamma   90.00
#
_symmetry.space_group_name_H-M   'P 1'
#
loop_
_entity.id
_entity.type
_entity.pdbx_description
1 polymer ?
#
loop_
_entity_poly.entity_id
_entity_poly.type
_entity_poly.pdbx_seq_one_letter_code
_entity_poly.pdbx_strand_id
1 'polypeptide(L)'
;MSLLFVCAAANARTTRVTLLHFSDYHSHALPFYSEGRAGQGGIARAIGYLRAQKQHGALVFSGGDMMNKGSPAWSDKYRCVEWPWFNGVIDAMAFGNHDPDYGIGELEGCLQTIRYPLLSANTNGFKGTHIFVVNGIRVGVFAVAGSDFKTLVKEPVLHFGDPVPAAREAVRELREKHADVIMMIGHEHLDDDFALARAVPGIDLIFGTHSHLKRELMRIHGTATWFISPFQYLTYISSVVLTFDGRKLVDVRGKLIPVDAHMPADKLIAKRVAAMQRELEADPKYAPLFATIGTLATPLPVDALAQRTVEVMRDAAHADVALSTASSFRQDLPRGRVTLEALRAAMPYDNEILVYALRGDVVEKLLAYGKSRQGSDSFAIVAAPKAIDPARSYRVATTEYLARVAPGYRDFFTGLTPETPGLRVRDELQKRLSE
;
A
#
# COMPACT_ATOMS: atom_id res chain seq x y z
N MET A 1 14.34 -33.11 61.55
CA MET A 1 13.68 -33.20 60.23
C MET A 1 13.68 -31.82 59.61
N SER A 2 14.72 -31.49 58.84
CA SER A 2 14.78 -30.23 58.09
C SER A 2 14.26 -30.50 56.68
N LEU A 3 13.07 -30.00 56.37
CA LEU A 3 12.53 -30.01 55.01
C LEU A 3 13.36 -29.04 54.17
N LEU A 4 14.23 -29.55 53.29
CA LEU A 4 14.72 -28.80 52.14
C LEU A 4 13.56 -28.66 51.15
N PHE A 5 12.99 -27.45 51.05
CA PHE A 5 12.21 -27.06 49.89
C PHE A 5 13.15 -26.89 48.71
N VAL A 6 13.26 -27.91 47.87
CA VAL A 6 13.82 -27.77 46.53
C VAL A 6 12.80 -26.99 45.72
N CYS A 7 13.02 -25.68 45.60
CA CYS A 7 12.29 -24.83 44.67
C CYS A 7 12.75 -25.24 43.25
N ALA A 8 12.00 -26.17 42.64
CA ALA A 8 12.16 -26.47 41.23
C ALA A 8 11.79 -25.20 40.46
N ALA A 9 12.78 -24.47 39.96
CA ALA A 9 12.56 -23.43 38.97
C ALA A 9 11.96 -24.12 37.74
N ALA A 10 10.63 -24.05 37.61
CA ALA A 10 9.96 -24.40 36.38
C ALA A 10 10.47 -23.43 35.32
N ASN A 11 11.37 -23.91 34.45
CA ASN A 11 11.72 -23.21 33.21
C ASN A 11 10.44 -23.14 32.38
N ALA A 12 9.66 -22.07 32.56
CA ALA A 12 8.50 -21.79 31.73
C ALA A 12 9.03 -21.57 30.30
N ARG A 13 8.82 -22.58 29.45
CA ARG A 13 9.26 -22.57 28.06
C ARG A 13 8.35 -21.58 27.32
N THR A 14 8.91 -20.45 26.90
CA THR A 14 8.15 -19.46 26.13
C THR A 14 7.79 -20.02 24.75
N THR A 15 6.60 -19.65 24.25
CA THR A 15 6.11 -20.01 22.92
C THR A 15 6.33 -18.85 21.95
N ARG A 16 6.80 -19.14 20.74
CA ARG A 16 7.01 -18.12 19.70
C ARG A 16 6.08 -18.33 18.53
N VAL A 17 5.52 -17.24 18.02
CA VAL A 17 4.74 -17.19 16.78
C VAL A 17 5.40 -16.19 15.84
N THR A 18 5.75 -16.63 14.65
CA THR A 18 6.33 -15.78 13.60
C THR A 18 5.23 -15.41 12.61
N LEU A 19 5.06 -14.11 12.39
CA LEU A 19 4.10 -13.52 11.46
C LEU A 19 4.88 -12.78 10.37
N LEU A 20 4.56 -13.07 9.12
CA LEU A 20 5.09 -12.39 7.95
C LEU A 20 3.95 -11.66 7.24
N HIS A 21 4.24 -10.47 6.73
CA HIS A 21 3.25 -9.67 6.03
C HIS A 21 3.88 -8.90 4.89
N PHE A 22 3.20 -8.87 3.76
CA PHE A 22 3.44 -7.94 2.67
C PHE A 22 2.10 -7.37 2.20
N SER A 23 2.12 -6.24 1.52
CA SER A 23 0.92 -5.60 0.99
C SER A 23 1.30 -4.82 -0.27
N ASP A 24 0.28 -4.33 -0.98
CA ASP A 24 0.45 -3.38 -2.06
C ASP A 24 1.41 -3.94 -3.11
N TYR A 25 1.22 -5.22 -3.46
CA TYR A 25 2.08 -5.90 -4.42
C TYR A 25 1.91 -5.31 -5.82
N HIS A 26 0.68 -4.92 -6.17
CA HIS A 26 0.37 -4.22 -7.42
C HIS A 26 1.00 -4.91 -8.64
N SER A 27 0.98 -6.25 -8.67
CA SER A 27 1.53 -7.04 -9.80
C SER A 27 2.99 -6.71 -10.18
N HIS A 28 3.81 -6.25 -9.24
CA HIS A 28 5.24 -5.99 -9.46
C HIS A 28 6.06 -7.30 -9.51
N ALA A 29 5.80 -8.12 -10.53
CA ALA A 29 6.38 -9.45 -10.68
C ALA A 29 7.90 -9.43 -10.80
N LEU A 30 8.42 -8.41 -11.46
CA LEU A 30 9.84 -8.24 -11.73
C LEU A 30 10.52 -7.41 -10.65
N PRO A 31 11.81 -7.67 -10.37
CA PRO A 31 12.62 -6.73 -9.62
C PRO A 31 12.72 -5.38 -10.34
N PHE A 32 12.69 -4.30 -9.57
CA PHE A 32 12.69 -2.93 -10.07
C PHE A 32 13.72 -2.06 -9.34
N TYR A 33 13.88 -0.82 -9.78
CA TYR A 33 14.73 0.16 -9.12
C TYR A 33 13.92 0.90 -8.05
N SER A 34 14.38 0.86 -6.81
CA SER A 34 13.68 1.45 -5.67
C SER A 34 14.68 1.88 -4.60
N GLU A 35 14.42 3.01 -3.95
CA GLU A 35 15.24 3.56 -2.88
C GLU A 35 16.72 3.69 -3.25
N GLY A 36 17.00 4.21 -4.44
CA GLY A 36 18.38 4.37 -4.90
C GLY A 36 19.10 3.08 -5.30
N ARG A 37 18.41 1.92 -5.31
CA ARG A 37 19.02 0.59 -5.51
C ARG A 37 18.32 -0.19 -6.62
N ALA A 38 19.11 -0.87 -7.44
CA ALA A 38 18.60 -1.77 -8.47
C ALA A 38 18.19 -3.13 -7.89
N GLY A 39 17.22 -3.78 -8.53
CA GLY A 39 16.87 -5.17 -8.26
C GLY A 39 16.15 -5.40 -6.93
N GLN A 40 15.41 -4.41 -6.44
CA GLN A 40 14.48 -4.54 -5.32
C GLN A 40 13.21 -5.28 -5.73
N GLY A 41 12.55 -5.96 -4.80
CA GLY A 41 11.31 -6.71 -5.02
C GLY A 41 11.47 -7.97 -5.89
N GLY A 42 10.36 -8.34 -6.54
CA GLY A 42 10.23 -9.49 -7.43
C GLY A 42 9.59 -10.70 -6.74
N ILE A 43 8.46 -11.14 -7.30
CA ILE A 43 7.60 -12.19 -6.74
C ILE A 43 8.33 -13.53 -6.55
N ALA A 44 9.26 -13.87 -7.45
CA ALA A 44 10.03 -15.11 -7.36
C ALA A 44 10.89 -15.19 -6.09
N ARG A 45 11.44 -14.06 -5.63
CA ARG A 45 12.23 -13.99 -4.38
C ARG A 45 11.33 -14.05 -3.17
N ALA A 46 10.27 -13.25 -3.17
CA ALA A 46 9.30 -13.23 -2.09
C ALA A 46 8.70 -14.62 -1.85
N ILE A 47 8.21 -15.30 -2.90
CA ILE A 47 7.64 -16.65 -2.75
C ILE A 47 8.68 -17.66 -2.27
N GLY A 48 9.91 -17.61 -2.79
CA GLY A 48 11.00 -18.49 -2.34
C GLY A 48 11.27 -18.34 -0.84
N TYR A 49 11.39 -17.11 -0.38
CA TYR A 49 11.58 -16.79 1.04
C TYR A 49 10.38 -17.20 1.89
N LEU A 50 9.17 -16.80 1.52
CA LEU A 50 7.95 -17.07 2.27
C LEU A 50 7.68 -18.58 2.39
N ARG A 51 7.91 -19.36 1.32
CA ARG A 51 7.82 -20.83 1.35
C ARG A 51 8.79 -21.45 2.37
N ALA A 52 10.03 -20.98 2.41
CA ALA A 52 11.00 -21.46 3.40
C ALA A 52 10.55 -21.12 4.83
N GLN A 53 10.05 -19.91 5.07
CA GLN A 53 9.54 -19.52 6.40
C GLN A 53 8.27 -20.29 6.78
N LYS A 54 7.42 -20.65 5.81
CA LYS A 54 6.28 -21.53 6.03
C LYS A 54 6.67 -22.91 6.55
N GLN A 55 7.76 -23.48 6.04
CA GLN A 55 8.29 -24.75 6.55
C GLN A 55 8.75 -24.66 8.01
N HIS A 56 9.07 -23.45 8.51
CA HIS A 56 9.40 -23.17 9.90
C HIS A 56 8.18 -22.77 10.76
N GLY A 57 6.95 -22.89 10.23
CA GLY A 57 5.72 -22.64 10.97
C GLY A 57 5.31 -21.17 11.08
N ALA A 58 5.83 -20.29 10.23
CA ALA A 58 5.36 -18.90 10.16
C ALA A 58 3.91 -18.83 9.66
N LEU A 59 3.17 -17.82 10.13
CA LEU A 59 1.98 -17.32 9.44
C LEU A 59 2.37 -16.23 8.44
N VAL A 60 1.70 -16.16 7.30
CA VAL A 60 1.99 -15.22 6.21
C VAL A 60 0.68 -14.58 5.77
N PHE A 61 0.64 -13.26 5.73
CA PHE A 61 -0.53 -12.51 5.36
C PHE A 61 -0.24 -11.57 4.19
N SER A 62 -1.25 -11.37 3.35
CA SER A 62 -1.27 -10.29 2.36
C SER A 62 -2.20 -9.19 2.85
N GLY A 63 -1.74 -7.95 2.78
CA GLY A 63 -2.53 -6.77 3.12
C GLY A 63 -3.54 -6.35 2.04
N GLY A 64 -3.62 -7.04 0.91
CA GLY A 64 -4.45 -6.65 -0.23
C GLY A 64 -3.67 -5.93 -1.33
N ASP A 65 -4.38 -5.42 -2.33
CA ASP A 65 -3.82 -4.75 -3.51
C ASP A 65 -2.78 -5.63 -4.21
N MET A 66 -3.20 -6.85 -4.53
CA MET A 66 -2.34 -7.81 -5.24
C MET A 66 -2.31 -7.58 -6.74
N MET A 67 -3.29 -6.85 -7.26
CA MET A 67 -3.39 -6.44 -8.65
C MET A 67 -3.86 -5.00 -8.73
N ASN A 68 -3.68 -4.37 -9.90
CA ASN A 68 -4.17 -3.03 -10.17
C ASN A 68 -4.24 -2.77 -11.68
N LYS A 69 -5.07 -1.82 -12.11
CA LYS A 69 -5.20 -1.44 -13.51
C LYS A 69 -4.18 -0.40 -13.93
N GLY A 70 -3.69 -0.52 -15.16
CA GLY A 70 -2.87 0.48 -15.85
C GLY A 70 -1.37 0.24 -15.74
N SER A 71 -0.80 0.20 -14.53
CA SER A 71 0.65 0.07 -14.34
C SER A 71 1.04 -0.69 -13.08
N PRO A 72 1.80 -1.80 -13.16
CA PRO A 72 2.44 -2.30 -14.36
C PRO A 72 1.45 -2.94 -15.33
N ALA A 73 1.74 -2.84 -16.64
CA ALA A 73 1.01 -3.48 -17.73
C ALA A 73 0.90 -5.01 -17.58
N TRP A 74 1.76 -5.58 -16.73
CA TRP A 74 1.68 -6.95 -16.27
C TRP A 74 0.27 -7.33 -15.80
N SER A 75 -0.31 -6.53 -14.90
CA SER A 75 -1.67 -6.76 -14.39
C SER A 75 -2.71 -6.62 -15.50
N ASP A 76 -2.51 -5.66 -16.41
CA ASP A 76 -3.42 -5.43 -17.53
C ASP A 76 -3.43 -6.59 -18.53
N LYS A 77 -2.35 -7.36 -18.63
CA LYS A 77 -2.26 -8.55 -19.48
C LYS A 77 -2.66 -9.83 -18.76
N TYR A 78 -2.19 -9.99 -17.52
CA TYR A 78 -2.19 -11.28 -16.83
C TYR A 78 -3.16 -11.36 -15.64
N ARG A 79 -3.78 -10.24 -15.24
CA ARG A 79 -4.69 -10.20 -14.11
C ARG A 79 -4.03 -10.83 -12.87
N CYS A 80 -4.76 -11.71 -12.18
CA CYS A 80 -4.34 -12.40 -10.98
C CYS A 80 -3.63 -13.75 -11.23
N VAL A 81 -2.99 -13.98 -12.39
CA VAL A 81 -2.33 -15.26 -12.73
C VAL A 81 -1.34 -15.77 -11.66
N GLU A 82 -0.85 -14.84 -10.84
CA GLU A 82 0.16 -15.05 -9.80
C GLU A 82 -0.44 -15.43 -8.44
N TRP A 83 -1.71 -15.13 -8.20
CA TRP A 83 -2.37 -15.42 -6.93
C TRP A 83 -2.27 -16.92 -6.56
N PRO A 84 -2.49 -17.87 -7.49
CA PRO A 84 -2.31 -19.29 -7.19
C PRO A 84 -0.89 -19.70 -6.81
N TRP A 85 0.13 -18.90 -7.14
CA TRP A 85 1.52 -19.22 -6.80
C TRP A 85 1.77 -19.09 -5.29
N PHE A 86 0.91 -18.32 -4.60
CA PHE A 86 0.88 -18.17 -3.16
C PHE A 86 0.03 -19.24 -2.44
N ASN A 87 -0.59 -20.19 -3.15
CA ASN A 87 -1.30 -21.30 -2.50
C ASN A 87 -0.34 -22.12 -1.63
N GLY A 88 -0.72 -22.32 -0.36
CA GLY A 88 0.14 -22.95 0.66
C GLY A 88 1.24 -22.02 1.20
N VAL A 89 1.27 -20.76 0.76
CA VAL A 89 2.21 -19.73 1.22
C VAL A 89 1.49 -18.67 2.03
N ILE A 90 0.38 -18.10 1.55
CA ILE A 90 -0.44 -17.13 2.30
C ILE A 90 -1.48 -17.88 3.13
N ASP A 91 -1.74 -17.44 4.37
CA ASP A 91 -2.84 -17.95 5.21
C ASP A 91 -4.11 -17.12 5.09
N ALA A 92 -3.99 -15.80 4.91
CA ALA A 92 -5.11 -14.91 4.63
C ALA A 92 -4.64 -13.66 3.88
N MET A 93 -5.54 -13.12 3.07
CA MET A 93 -5.38 -11.88 2.33
C MET A 93 -6.46 -10.89 2.76
N ALA A 94 -6.16 -9.61 2.92
CA ALA A 94 -7.18 -8.58 3.03
C ALA A 94 -7.69 -8.12 1.66
N PHE A 95 -8.90 -7.59 1.63
CA PHE A 95 -9.44 -6.90 0.46
C PHE A 95 -8.77 -5.53 0.28
N GLY A 96 -8.11 -5.30 -0.85
CA GLY A 96 -7.61 -3.99 -1.28
C GLY A 96 -8.53 -3.30 -2.29
N ASN A 97 -8.40 -1.99 -2.44
CA ASN A 97 -9.25 -1.21 -3.36
C ASN A 97 -8.92 -1.47 -4.83
N HIS A 98 -7.73 -1.97 -5.14
CA HIS A 98 -7.32 -2.30 -6.50
C HIS A 98 -7.61 -3.77 -6.87
N ASP A 99 -7.91 -4.66 -5.92
CA ASP A 99 -8.30 -6.04 -6.20
C ASP A 99 -9.53 -6.18 -7.13
N PRO A 100 -10.56 -5.30 -7.09
CA PRO A 100 -11.68 -5.32 -8.04
C PRO A 100 -11.47 -4.44 -9.29
N ASP A 101 -10.27 -3.95 -9.60
CA ASP A 101 -10.03 -2.97 -10.68
C ASP A 101 -10.49 -3.40 -12.08
N TYR A 102 -10.59 -4.72 -12.32
CA TYR A 102 -11.07 -5.30 -13.58
C TYR A 102 -12.51 -5.81 -13.51
N GLY A 103 -13.23 -5.43 -12.46
CA GLY A 103 -14.63 -5.80 -12.24
C GLY A 103 -14.79 -6.96 -11.27
N ILE A 104 -15.97 -7.02 -10.64
CA ILE A 104 -16.29 -8.06 -9.66
C ILE A 104 -16.17 -9.49 -10.23
N GLY A 105 -16.52 -9.69 -11.51
CA GLY A 105 -16.44 -11.00 -12.15
C GLY A 105 -15.01 -11.52 -12.32
N GLU A 106 -14.06 -10.63 -12.61
CA GLU A 106 -12.64 -10.99 -12.64
C GLU A 106 -12.14 -11.34 -11.24
N LEU A 107 -12.50 -10.54 -10.23
CA LEU A 107 -12.16 -10.84 -8.83
C LEU A 107 -12.72 -12.20 -8.38
N GLU A 108 -13.99 -12.51 -8.67
CA GLU A 108 -14.59 -13.80 -8.37
C GLU A 108 -13.85 -14.96 -9.05
N GLY A 109 -13.46 -14.78 -10.32
CA GLY A 109 -12.60 -15.72 -11.03
C GLY A 109 -11.26 -15.93 -10.33
N CYS A 110 -10.60 -14.85 -9.90
CA CYS A 110 -9.35 -14.91 -9.14
C CYS A 110 -9.52 -15.68 -7.81
N LEU A 111 -10.61 -15.42 -7.08
CA LEU A 111 -10.91 -16.09 -5.81
C LEU A 111 -11.12 -17.60 -5.97
N GLN A 112 -11.60 -18.07 -7.12
CA GLN A 112 -11.71 -19.51 -7.42
C GLN A 112 -10.36 -20.21 -7.60
N THR A 113 -9.28 -19.46 -7.86
CA THR A 113 -7.94 -20.01 -8.11
C THR A 113 -7.07 -20.12 -6.85
N ILE A 114 -7.49 -19.48 -5.75
CA ILE A 114 -6.75 -19.44 -4.49
C ILE A 114 -7.32 -20.39 -3.43
N ARG A 115 -6.49 -20.74 -2.45
CA ARG A 115 -6.83 -21.63 -1.33
C ARG A 115 -6.77 -20.95 0.03
N TYR A 116 -6.49 -19.65 0.05
CA TYR A 116 -6.46 -18.83 1.25
C TYR A 116 -7.67 -17.89 1.25
N PRO A 117 -8.29 -17.63 2.41
CA PRO A 117 -9.42 -16.72 2.51
C PRO A 117 -8.99 -15.28 2.24
N LEU A 118 -9.87 -14.56 1.54
CA LEU A 118 -9.86 -13.11 1.49
C LEU A 118 -10.78 -12.56 2.61
N LEU A 119 -10.30 -11.56 3.36
CA LEU A 119 -10.96 -11.00 4.54
C LEU A 119 -11.32 -9.52 4.33
N SER A 120 -12.51 -9.15 4.80
CA SER A 120 -12.91 -7.75 5.01
C SER A 120 -14.17 -7.72 5.88
N ALA A 121 -14.09 -7.11 7.06
CA ALA A 121 -15.16 -7.09 8.06
C ALA A 121 -16.25 -6.05 7.76
N ASN A 122 -15.94 -5.06 6.93
CA ASN A 122 -16.86 -4.00 6.52
C ASN A 122 -17.18 -4.05 5.03
N THR A 123 -16.93 -5.15 4.32
CA THR A 123 -17.36 -5.32 2.91
C THR A 123 -18.35 -6.46 2.81
N ASN A 124 -19.47 -6.23 2.13
CA ASN A 124 -20.47 -7.27 1.90
C ASN A 124 -19.89 -8.47 1.13
N GLY A 125 -20.34 -9.68 1.48
CA GLY A 125 -19.93 -10.91 0.79
C GLY A 125 -18.60 -11.50 1.25
N PHE A 126 -17.85 -10.82 2.12
CA PHE A 126 -16.56 -11.29 2.62
C PHE A 126 -16.60 -11.70 4.09
N LYS A 127 -15.69 -12.60 4.46
CA LYS A 127 -15.51 -13.01 5.85
C LYS A 127 -14.75 -11.91 6.59
N GLY A 128 -15.24 -11.49 7.76
CA GLY A 128 -14.56 -10.43 8.53
C GLY A 128 -13.33 -10.90 9.31
N THR A 129 -13.38 -12.11 9.88
CA THR A 129 -12.38 -12.58 10.84
C THR A 129 -11.94 -14.03 10.58
N HIS A 130 -10.75 -14.39 11.07
CA HIS A 130 -10.25 -15.76 11.07
C HIS A 130 -9.38 -16.03 12.30
N ILE A 131 -9.38 -17.26 12.83
CA ILE A 131 -8.47 -17.66 13.91
C ILE A 131 -7.53 -18.75 13.40
N PHE A 132 -6.24 -18.53 13.54
CA PHE A 132 -5.20 -19.51 13.31
C PHE A 132 -4.69 -20.04 14.65
N VAL A 133 -4.35 -21.33 14.72
CA VAL A 133 -3.75 -21.92 15.92
C VAL A 133 -2.34 -22.37 15.60
N VAL A 134 -1.35 -21.76 16.24
CA VAL A 134 0.07 -22.07 16.04
C VAL A 134 0.72 -22.31 17.39
N ASN A 135 1.30 -23.48 17.59
CA ASN A 135 1.93 -23.88 18.86
C ASN A 135 1.00 -23.69 20.08
N GLY A 136 -0.31 -23.89 19.90
CA GLY A 136 -1.33 -23.71 20.94
C GLY A 136 -1.78 -22.27 21.18
N ILE A 137 -1.19 -21.28 20.51
CA ILE A 137 -1.59 -19.87 20.54
C ILE A 137 -2.63 -19.59 19.46
N ARG A 138 -3.73 -18.92 19.83
CA ARG A 138 -4.84 -18.54 18.95
C ARG A 138 -4.61 -17.12 18.44
N VAL A 139 -4.22 -17.01 17.17
CA VAL A 139 -3.99 -15.74 16.47
C VAL A 139 -5.28 -15.34 15.76
N GLY A 140 -5.97 -14.32 16.29
CA GLY A 140 -7.14 -13.71 15.68
C GLY A 140 -6.73 -12.69 14.64
N VAL A 141 -7.23 -12.83 13.42
CA VAL A 141 -6.94 -11.96 12.28
C VAL A 141 -8.23 -11.37 11.76
N PHE A 142 -8.23 -10.07 11.48
CA PHE A 142 -9.31 -9.41 10.77
C PHE A 142 -8.75 -8.39 9.77
N ALA A 143 -9.61 -7.92 8.89
CA ALA A 143 -9.30 -6.89 7.91
C ALA A 143 -10.49 -5.95 7.78
N VAL A 144 -10.22 -4.72 7.36
CA VAL A 144 -11.22 -3.72 7.02
C VAL A 144 -10.77 -3.00 5.75
N ALA A 145 -11.72 -2.63 4.91
CA ALA A 145 -11.55 -1.75 3.78
C ALA A 145 -11.57 -0.28 4.24
N GLY A 146 -10.67 0.53 3.68
CA GLY A 146 -10.52 1.95 4.00
C GLY A 146 -11.78 2.79 3.80
N SER A 147 -11.87 3.88 4.56
CA SER A 147 -12.98 4.83 4.50
C SER A 147 -13.20 5.45 3.10
N ASP A 148 -12.15 5.51 2.29
CA ASP A 148 -12.09 6.04 0.93
C ASP A 148 -12.52 5.05 -0.15
N PHE A 149 -12.67 3.75 0.17
CA PHE A 149 -13.03 2.71 -0.82
C PHE A 149 -14.35 3.00 -1.52
N LYS A 150 -15.33 3.62 -0.82
CA LYS A 150 -16.60 4.09 -1.41
C LYS A 150 -16.41 5.04 -2.59
N THR A 151 -15.29 5.75 -2.61
CA THR A 151 -14.95 6.70 -3.67
C THR A 151 -14.01 6.08 -4.68
N LEU A 152 -13.08 5.21 -4.27
CA LEU A 152 -12.09 4.59 -5.17
C LEU A 152 -12.68 3.44 -5.99
N VAL A 153 -13.39 2.51 -5.34
CA VAL A 153 -13.90 1.29 -5.97
C VAL A 153 -15.14 1.61 -6.80
N LYS A 154 -15.15 1.20 -8.07
CA LYS A 154 -16.22 1.51 -9.04
C LYS A 154 -17.16 0.34 -9.30
N GLU A 155 -17.28 -0.59 -8.35
CA GLU A 155 -18.16 -1.75 -8.41
C GLU A 155 -19.44 -1.52 -7.59
N PRO A 156 -20.61 -1.25 -8.20
CA PRO A 156 -21.83 -0.87 -7.48
C PRO A 156 -22.38 -1.94 -6.54
N VAL A 157 -22.01 -3.21 -6.77
CA VAL A 157 -22.41 -4.36 -5.95
C VAL A 157 -21.64 -4.46 -4.64
N LEU A 158 -20.50 -3.75 -4.54
CA LEU A 158 -19.70 -3.71 -3.32
C LEU A 158 -20.15 -2.56 -2.44
N HIS A 159 -20.40 -2.89 -1.18
CA HIS A 159 -20.84 -1.96 -0.14
C HIS A 159 -19.83 -2.00 1.00
N PHE A 160 -19.30 -0.82 1.31
CA PHE A 160 -18.30 -0.63 2.36
C PHE A 160 -18.97 0.03 3.57
N GLY A 161 -18.93 -0.64 4.72
CA GLY A 161 -19.34 -0.10 6.02
C GLY A 161 -18.26 0.80 6.63
N ASP A 162 -18.58 1.43 7.75
CA ASP A 162 -17.59 2.19 8.52
C ASP A 162 -16.56 1.22 9.15
N PRO A 163 -15.24 1.46 8.96
CA PRO A 163 -14.20 0.57 9.47
C PRO A 163 -14.16 0.50 11.00
N VAL A 164 -14.48 1.58 11.72
CA VAL A 164 -14.33 1.62 13.19
C VAL A 164 -15.37 0.73 13.90
N PRO A 165 -16.69 0.81 13.63
CA PRO A 165 -17.66 -0.14 14.16
C PRO A 165 -17.36 -1.59 13.75
N ALA A 166 -16.94 -1.83 12.50
CA ALA A 166 -16.60 -3.18 12.03
C ALA A 166 -15.39 -3.77 12.77
N ALA A 167 -14.36 -2.96 13.02
CA ALA A 167 -13.20 -3.40 13.82
C ALA A 167 -13.59 -3.67 15.29
N ARG A 168 -14.47 -2.87 15.90
CA ARG A 168 -15.00 -3.16 17.25
C ARG A 168 -15.73 -4.49 17.30
N GLU A 169 -16.55 -4.77 16.29
CA GLU A 169 -17.25 -6.05 16.14
C GLU A 169 -16.25 -7.21 16.01
N ALA A 170 -15.29 -7.09 15.10
CA ALA A 170 -14.26 -8.10 14.86
C ALA A 170 -13.44 -8.40 16.12
N VAL A 171 -12.99 -7.37 16.85
CA VAL A 171 -12.26 -7.54 18.11
C VAL A 171 -13.12 -8.24 19.16
N ARG A 172 -14.41 -7.89 19.26
CA ARG A 172 -15.33 -8.56 20.19
C ARG A 172 -15.50 -10.04 19.84
N GLU A 173 -15.80 -10.35 18.58
CA GLU A 173 -15.97 -11.71 18.07
C GLU A 173 -14.71 -12.57 18.33
N LEU A 174 -13.52 -12.03 18.03
CA LEU A 174 -12.25 -12.74 18.23
C LEU A 174 -11.96 -12.99 19.73
N ARG A 175 -12.31 -12.06 20.61
CA ARG A 175 -12.21 -12.24 22.07
C ARG A 175 -13.18 -13.28 22.60
N GLU A 176 -14.42 -13.27 22.14
CA GLU A 176 -15.43 -14.29 22.47
C GLU A 176 -14.97 -15.69 22.03
N LYS A 177 -14.25 -15.76 20.91
CA LYS A 177 -13.59 -16.98 20.42
C LYS A 177 -12.22 -17.24 21.06
N HIS A 178 -11.90 -16.57 22.16
CA HIS A 178 -10.68 -16.74 22.95
C HIS A 178 -9.39 -16.59 22.14
N ALA A 179 -9.30 -15.60 21.25
CA ALA A 179 -8.03 -15.24 20.63
C ALA A 179 -7.04 -14.75 21.72
N ASP A 180 -5.80 -15.24 21.66
CA ASP A 180 -4.71 -14.86 22.58
C ASP A 180 -4.00 -13.57 22.12
N VAL A 181 -4.07 -13.29 20.81
CA VAL A 181 -3.60 -12.06 20.19
C VAL A 181 -4.52 -11.71 19.02
N ILE A 182 -4.79 -10.42 18.82
CA ILE A 182 -5.65 -9.92 17.73
C ILE A 182 -4.86 -8.95 16.86
N MET A 183 -4.89 -9.20 15.56
CA MET A 183 -4.16 -8.40 14.59
C MET A 183 -5.00 -8.02 13.38
N MET A 184 -4.72 -6.84 12.84
CA MET A 184 -5.33 -6.32 11.62
C MET A 184 -4.35 -6.45 10.46
N ILE A 185 -4.82 -7.03 9.35
CA ILE A 185 -4.11 -7.09 8.06
C ILE A 185 -4.82 -6.22 7.00
N GLY A 186 -5.71 -5.31 7.43
CA GLY A 186 -6.63 -4.54 6.58
C GLY A 186 -5.95 -3.55 5.64
N HIS A 187 -6.76 -2.86 4.84
CA HIS A 187 -6.31 -1.98 3.76
C HIS A 187 -6.83 -0.56 3.96
N GLU A 188 -6.16 0.22 4.82
CA GLU A 188 -6.54 1.58 5.20
C GLU A 188 -5.34 2.52 5.22
N HIS A 189 -5.59 3.83 5.20
CA HIS A 189 -4.52 4.81 5.34
C HIS A 189 -3.86 4.76 6.72
N LEU A 190 -2.57 5.11 6.80
CA LEU A 190 -1.83 5.17 8.06
C LEU A 190 -2.54 5.99 9.15
N ASP A 191 -3.08 7.15 8.77
CA ASP A 191 -3.77 8.04 9.70
C ASP A 191 -5.05 7.38 10.26
N ASP A 192 -5.74 6.61 9.42
CA ASP A 192 -6.95 5.86 9.76
C ASP A 192 -6.60 4.65 10.65
N ASP A 193 -5.54 3.89 10.35
CA ASP A 193 -5.01 2.83 11.21
C ASP A 193 -4.74 3.34 12.62
N PHE A 194 -4.11 4.51 12.73
CA PHE A 194 -3.75 5.11 14.01
C PHE A 194 -5.00 5.60 14.76
N ALA A 195 -5.97 6.17 14.04
CA ALA A 195 -7.25 6.57 14.62
C ALA A 195 -8.05 5.36 15.10
N LEU A 196 -8.09 4.28 14.31
CA LEU A 196 -8.78 3.04 14.62
C LEU A 196 -8.17 2.35 15.85
N ALA A 197 -6.85 2.27 15.95
CA ALA A 197 -6.17 1.72 17.13
C ALA A 197 -6.51 2.48 18.42
N ARG A 198 -6.68 3.81 18.35
CA ARG A 198 -7.12 4.64 19.49
C ARG A 198 -8.60 4.42 19.82
N ALA A 199 -9.44 4.26 18.79
CA ALA A 199 -10.88 4.12 18.94
C ALA A 199 -11.34 2.69 19.31
N VAL A 200 -10.49 1.68 19.13
CA VAL A 200 -10.80 0.25 19.30
C VAL A 200 -9.74 -0.46 20.15
N PRO A 201 -9.83 -0.38 21.50
CA PRO A 201 -8.91 -1.10 22.37
C PRO A 201 -9.02 -2.62 22.23
N GLY A 202 -7.89 -3.29 22.01
CA GLY A 202 -7.82 -4.75 21.89
C GLY A 202 -7.16 -5.28 20.65
N ILE A 203 -6.72 -4.40 19.76
CA ILE A 203 -5.86 -4.74 18.63
C ILE A 203 -4.42 -4.71 19.14
N ASP A 204 -3.72 -5.83 19.05
CA ASP A 204 -2.34 -5.96 19.52
C ASP A 204 -1.32 -5.54 18.46
N LEU A 205 -1.62 -5.81 17.18
CA LEU A 205 -0.75 -5.52 16.03
C LEU A 205 -1.57 -5.07 14.82
N ILE A 206 -1.15 -3.99 14.18
CA ILE A 206 -1.62 -3.57 12.86
C ILE A 206 -0.46 -3.72 11.88
N PHE A 207 -0.72 -4.43 10.79
CA PHE A 207 0.13 -4.41 9.62
C PHE A 207 -0.35 -3.30 8.68
N GLY A 208 0.43 -2.24 8.52
CA GLY A 208 0.05 -1.09 7.70
C GLY A 208 0.19 -1.34 6.22
N THR A 209 -0.72 -0.75 5.44
CA THR A 209 -1.00 -0.99 4.02
C THR A 209 -1.45 0.31 3.35
N HIS A 210 -1.89 0.30 2.07
CA HIS A 210 -2.58 1.37 1.30
C HIS A 210 -1.81 2.68 1.08
N SER A 211 -1.28 3.26 2.15
CA SER A 211 -0.43 4.46 2.14
C SER A 211 0.95 4.22 1.54
N HIS A 212 1.32 2.97 1.23
CA HIS A 212 2.62 2.62 0.64
C HIS A 212 3.80 3.20 1.43
N LEU A 213 3.77 3.12 2.77
CA LEU A 213 4.82 3.70 3.62
C LEU A 213 5.75 2.64 4.20
N LYS A 214 7.04 2.96 4.28
CA LYS A 214 8.01 2.15 5.03
C LYS A 214 8.03 2.57 6.50
N ARG A 215 7.69 1.65 7.40
CA ARG A 215 7.75 1.88 8.86
C ARG A 215 8.26 0.63 9.57
N GLU A 216 9.36 0.79 10.32
CA GLU A 216 9.84 -0.22 11.26
C GLU A 216 8.84 -0.42 12.40
N LEU A 217 9.00 -1.51 13.16
CA LEU A 217 8.12 -1.82 14.28
C LEU A 217 8.13 -0.69 15.31
N MET A 218 6.95 -0.17 15.61
CA MET A 218 6.74 0.86 16.62
C MET A 218 5.43 0.65 17.38
N ARG A 219 5.26 1.31 18.53
CA ARG A 219 3.95 1.42 19.18
C ARG A 219 3.23 2.65 18.66
N ILE A 220 1.93 2.52 18.40
CA ILE A 220 1.08 3.66 18.08
C ILE A 220 0.96 4.51 19.35
N HIS A 221 1.24 5.81 19.23
CA HIS A 221 1.22 6.72 20.38
C HIS A 221 -0.18 6.75 21.04
N GLY A 222 -0.22 6.58 22.36
CA GLY A 222 -1.45 6.55 23.14
C GLY A 222 -2.19 5.21 23.13
N THR A 223 -1.61 4.13 22.58
CA THR A 223 -2.22 2.80 22.57
C THR A 223 -1.23 1.70 22.97
N ALA A 224 -1.73 0.49 23.20
CA ALA A 224 -0.91 -0.71 23.41
C ALA A 224 -0.53 -1.40 22.08
N THR A 225 -1.05 -0.93 20.95
CA THR A 225 -0.98 -1.57 19.63
C THR A 225 0.36 -1.33 18.97
N TRP A 226 0.95 -2.40 18.46
CA TRP A 226 2.12 -2.35 17.60
C TRP A 226 1.73 -2.07 16.15
N PHE A 227 2.62 -1.42 15.42
CA PHE A 227 2.47 -1.11 14.00
C PHE A 227 3.76 -1.37 13.24
N ILE A 228 3.66 -1.92 12.05
CA ILE A 228 4.77 -2.08 11.10
C ILE A 228 4.21 -2.08 9.67
N SER A 229 4.91 -1.47 8.72
CA SER A 229 4.45 -1.39 7.33
C SER A 229 5.58 -1.70 6.33
N PRO A 230 5.36 -2.66 5.40
CA PRO A 230 6.40 -3.23 4.53
C PRO A 230 6.69 -2.39 3.28
N PHE A 231 6.28 -1.12 3.25
CA PHE A 231 6.30 -0.32 2.04
C PHE A 231 5.35 -0.91 0.98
N GLN A 232 5.80 -1.09 -0.26
CA GLN A 232 4.99 -1.53 -1.40
C GLN A 232 5.80 -2.47 -2.31
N TYR A 233 5.13 -3.10 -3.27
CA TYR A 233 5.70 -3.81 -4.43
C TYR A 233 6.64 -4.96 -4.06
N LEU A 234 6.38 -5.59 -2.91
CA LEU A 234 7.27 -6.59 -2.30
C LEU A 234 8.70 -6.08 -2.07
N THR A 235 8.93 -4.77 -1.92
CA THR A 235 10.27 -4.24 -1.60
C THR A 235 10.75 -4.80 -0.24
N TYR A 236 9.82 -4.93 0.71
CA TYR A 236 10.08 -5.54 2.00
C TYR A 236 8.98 -6.55 2.38
N ILE A 237 9.33 -7.44 3.30
CA ILE A 237 8.38 -8.28 4.04
C ILE A 237 8.49 -7.91 5.52
N SER A 238 7.39 -7.50 6.14
CA SER A 238 7.33 -7.31 7.59
C SER A 238 7.47 -8.67 8.27
N SER A 239 8.41 -8.79 9.22
CA SER A 239 8.62 -10.00 10.01
C SER A 239 8.46 -9.66 11.49
N VAL A 240 7.39 -10.15 12.10
CA VAL A 240 7.10 -9.96 13.53
C VAL A 240 7.17 -11.30 14.26
N VAL A 241 7.88 -11.34 15.38
CA VAL A 241 7.91 -12.48 16.29
C VAL A 241 7.26 -12.08 17.60
N LEU A 242 6.17 -12.78 17.92
CA LEU A 242 5.46 -12.67 19.18
C LEU A 242 5.95 -13.76 20.12
N THR A 243 6.27 -13.40 21.36
CA THR A 243 6.69 -14.35 22.40
C THR A 243 5.68 -14.37 23.53
N PHE A 244 5.24 -15.57 23.90
CA PHE A 244 4.24 -15.81 24.92
C PHE A 244 4.82 -16.58 26.11
N ASP A 245 4.41 -16.22 27.31
CA ASP A 245 4.54 -17.02 28.52
C ASP A 245 3.17 -17.62 28.86
N GLY A 246 3.04 -18.93 28.71
CA GLY A 246 1.73 -19.57 28.58
C GLY A 246 0.95 -18.99 27.39
N ARG A 247 -0.16 -18.30 27.67
CA ARG A 247 -0.98 -17.58 26.67
C ARG A 247 -0.85 -16.06 26.74
N LYS A 248 -0.03 -15.53 27.65
CA LYS A 248 0.17 -14.09 27.81
C LYS A 248 1.27 -13.62 26.86
N LEU A 249 0.98 -12.63 26.01
CA LEU A 249 1.99 -11.96 25.19
C LEU A 249 2.97 -11.18 26.09
N VAL A 250 4.27 -11.49 26.00
CA VAL A 250 5.32 -10.88 26.85
C VAL A 250 6.40 -10.14 26.07
N ASP A 251 6.60 -10.43 24.78
CA ASP A 251 7.56 -9.72 23.93
C ASP A 251 7.09 -9.66 22.47
N VAL A 252 7.39 -8.56 21.79
CA VAL A 252 7.10 -8.31 20.38
C VAL A 252 8.33 -7.72 19.73
N ARG A 253 8.89 -8.44 18.75
CA ARG A 253 10.03 -7.96 17.96
C ARG A 253 9.67 -7.97 16.49
N GLY A 254 10.14 -6.96 15.77
CA GLY A 254 9.81 -6.78 14.37
C GLY A 254 10.98 -6.21 13.59
N LYS A 255 11.02 -6.53 12.29
CA LYS A 255 11.94 -5.93 11.32
C LYS A 255 11.36 -6.03 9.92
N LEU A 256 11.81 -5.15 9.04
CA LEU A 256 11.59 -5.28 7.60
C LEU A 256 12.68 -6.15 6.96
N ILE A 257 12.28 -7.20 6.25
CA ILE A 257 13.17 -8.06 5.48
C ILE A 257 13.25 -7.52 4.05
N PRO A 258 14.39 -6.99 3.59
CA PRO A 258 14.52 -6.53 2.21
C PRO A 258 14.39 -7.71 1.25
N VAL A 259 13.59 -7.55 0.22
CA VAL A 259 13.52 -8.47 -0.91
C VAL A 259 14.38 -7.87 -2.01
N ASP A 260 15.64 -8.30 -2.12
CA ASP A 260 16.57 -7.76 -3.11
C ASP A 260 17.44 -8.87 -3.72
N ALA A 261 18.47 -8.49 -4.46
CA ALA A 261 19.36 -9.44 -5.13
C ALA A 261 20.06 -10.45 -4.20
N HIS A 262 20.14 -10.20 -2.89
CA HIS A 262 20.72 -11.14 -1.91
C HIS A 262 19.72 -12.23 -1.48
N MET A 263 18.43 -12.05 -1.78
CA MET A 263 17.39 -13.06 -1.51
C MET A 263 17.29 -14.04 -2.70
N PRO A 264 17.53 -15.35 -2.50
CA PRO A 264 17.42 -16.33 -3.57
C PRO A 264 16.00 -16.39 -4.15
N ALA A 265 15.91 -16.40 -5.48
CA ALA A 265 14.64 -16.57 -6.18
C ALA A 265 14.23 -18.05 -6.27
N ASP A 266 12.93 -18.32 -6.18
CA ASP A 266 12.35 -19.59 -6.62
C ASP A 266 12.62 -19.76 -8.12
N LYS A 267 13.38 -20.78 -8.49
CA LYS A 267 13.86 -20.98 -9.87
C LYS A 267 12.72 -21.19 -10.87
N LEU A 268 11.65 -21.88 -10.47
CA LEU A 268 10.53 -22.17 -11.35
C LEU A 268 9.71 -20.90 -11.61
N ILE A 269 9.43 -20.15 -10.53
CA ILE A 269 8.69 -18.88 -10.65
C ILE A 269 9.52 -17.86 -11.41
N ALA A 270 10.83 -17.74 -11.14
CA ALA A 270 11.71 -16.83 -11.88
C ALA A 270 11.71 -17.13 -13.39
N LYS A 271 11.76 -18.42 -13.77
CA LYS A 271 11.68 -18.82 -15.18
C LYS A 271 10.34 -18.45 -15.80
N ARG A 272 9.23 -18.65 -15.07
CA ARG A 272 7.88 -18.30 -15.53
C ARG A 272 7.72 -16.79 -15.71
N VAL A 273 8.16 -16.01 -14.72
CA VAL A 273 8.10 -14.54 -14.76
C VAL A 273 8.89 -14.00 -15.96
N ALA A 274 10.12 -14.49 -16.17
CA ALA A 274 10.94 -14.06 -17.29
C ALA A 274 10.32 -14.42 -18.66
N ALA A 275 9.64 -15.57 -18.77
CA ALA A 275 8.95 -15.94 -20.00
C ALA A 275 7.75 -15.04 -20.29
N MET A 276 6.94 -14.78 -19.27
CA MET A 276 5.79 -13.88 -19.35
C MET A 276 6.21 -12.44 -19.65
N GLN A 277 7.31 -11.95 -19.07
CA GLN A 277 7.80 -10.61 -19.40
C GLN A 277 8.17 -10.47 -20.89
N ARG A 278 8.86 -11.46 -21.46
CA ARG A 278 9.19 -11.45 -22.89
C ARG A 278 7.94 -11.49 -23.76
N GLU A 279 6.92 -12.23 -23.34
CA GLU A 279 5.64 -12.29 -24.04
C GLU A 279 4.84 -10.98 -23.92
N LEU A 280 4.92 -10.29 -22.79
CA LEU A 280 4.34 -8.96 -22.60
C LEU A 280 5.03 -7.91 -23.48
N GLU A 281 6.36 -7.92 -23.54
CA GLU A 281 7.14 -6.99 -24.39
C GLU A 281 6.94 -7.23 -25.89
N ALA A 282 6.69 -8.48 -26.30
CA ALA A 282 6.47 -8.85 -27.71
C ALA A 282 5.01 -8.65 -28.18
N ASP A 283 4.06 -8.51 -27.25
CA ASP A 283 2.65 -8.33 -27.57
C ASP A 283 2.39 -6.96 -28.20
N PRO A 284 1.88 -6.86 -29.45
CA PRO A 284 1.68 -5.57 -30.11
C PRO A 284 0.82 -4.58 -29.32
N LYS A 285 -0.08 -5.07 -28.46
CA LYS A 285 -0.92 -4.22 -27.61
C LYS A 285 -0.10 -3.50 -26.51
N TYR A 286 0.94 -4.16 -25.98
CA TYR A 286 1.71 -3.67 -24.83
C TYR A 286 3.13 -3.24 -25.19
N ALA A 287 3.69 -3.70 -26.31
CA ALA A 287 5.01 -3.35 -26.82
C ALA A 287 5.31 -1.83 -26.83
N PRO A 288 4.35 -0.94 -27.18
CA PRO A 288 4.58 0.51 -27.12
C PRO A 288 4.96 1.03 -25.72
N LEU A 289 4.55 0.35 -24.64
CA LEU A 289 4.89 0.76 -23.27
C LEU A 289 6.37 0.55 -22.96
N PHE A 290 7.03 -0.38 -23.64
CA PHE A 290 8.45 -0.68 -23.45
C PHE A 290 9.37 0.14 -24.37
N ALA A 291 8.80 1.03 -25.19
CA ALA A 291 9.55 1.99 -25.99
C ALA A 291 10.27 2.99 -25.08
N THR A 292 11.45 3.43 -25.52
CA THR A 292 12.23 4.45 -24.82
C THR A 292 11.64 5.83 -25.09
N ILE A 293 11.33 6.57 -24.03
CA ILE A 293 10.81 7.94 -24.11
C ILE A 293 11.83 9.00 -23.71
N GLY A 294 12.97 8.58 -23.13
CA GLY A 294 14.05 9.46 -22.73
C GLY A 294 15.22 8.70 -22.10
N THR A 295 16.27 9.42 -21.75
CA THR A 295 17.44 8.88 -21.03
C THR A 295 17.81 9.80 -19.88
N LEU A 296 18.04 9.23 -18.70
CA LEU A 296 18.49 9.97 -17.52
C LEU A 296 19.97 9.71 -17.24
N ALA A 297 20.77 10.77 -17.08
CA ALA A 297 22.19 10.66 -16.72
C ALA A 297 22.41 10.18 -15.28
N THR A 298 21.51 10.57 -14.38
CA THR A 298 21.44 10.14 -12.98
C THR A 298 20.02 9.65 -12.68
N PRO A 299 19.83 8.73 -11.71
CA PRO A 299 18.48 8.38 -11.29
C PRO A 299 17.71 9.62 -10.84
N LEU A 300 16.39 9.64 -11.04
CA LEU A 300 15.51 10.69 -10.56
C LEU A 300 14.70 10.13 -9.36
N PRO A 301 15.04 10.51 -8.13
CA PRO A 301 14.30 10.08 -6.94
C PRO A 301 12.84 10.55 -6.98
N VAL A 302 11.95 9.78 -6.34
CA VAL A 302 10.50 10.07 -6.31
C VAL A 302 10.17 11.50 -5.87
N ASP A 303 10.85 12.05 -4.86
CA ASP A 303 10.61 13.41 -4.38
C ASP A 303 10.98 14.48 -5.43
N ALA A 304 12.09 14.25 -6.16
CA ALA A 304 12.54 15.13 -7.22
C ALA A 304 11.64 15.04 -8.46
N LEU A 305 11.18 13.83 -8.80
CA LEU A 305 10.17 13.60 -9.83
C LEU A 305 8.87 14.34 -9.48
N ALA A 306 8.40 14.19 -8.24
CA ALA A 306 7.18 14.82 -7.77
C ALA A 306 7.27 16.35 -7.85
N GLN A 307 8.34 16.94 -7.31
CA GLN A 307 8.56 18.39 -7.35
C GLN A 307 8.58 18.92 -8.79
N ARG A 308 9.36 18.28 -9.67
CA ARG A 308 9.45 18.65 -11.08
C ARG A 308 8.10 18.52 -11.79
N THR A 309 7.33 17.49 -11.48
CA THR A 309 6.00 17.30 -12.07
C THR A 309 5.05 18.41 -11.67
N VAL A 310 5.00 18.78 -10.39
CA VAL A 310 4.10 19.84 -9.91
C VAL A 310 4.50 21.20 -10.48
N GLU A 311 5.79 21.47 -10.69
CA GLU A 311 6.26 22.66 -11.44
C GLU A 311 5.79 22.64 -12.90
N VAL A 312 5.95 21.51 -13.59
CA VAL A 312 5.46 21.34 -14.98
C VAL A 312 3.94 21.54 -15.06
N MET A 313 3.18 20.99 -14.11
CA MET A 313 1.74 21.20 -14.02
C MET A 313 1.40 22.69 -13.88
N ARG A 314 2.08 23.40 -12.98
CA ARG A 314 1.87 24.83 -12.75
C ARG A 314 2.09 25.63 -14.03
N ASP A 315 3.21 25.38 -14.70
CA ASP A 315 3.62 26.14 -15.86
C ASP A 315 2.71 25.84 -17.07
N ALA A 316 2.36 24.56 -17.29
CA ALA A 316 1.46 24.14 -18.38
C ALA A 316 0.03 24.69 -18.21
N ALA A 317 -0.46 24.81 -16.97
CA ALA A 317 -1.78 25.35 -16.66
C ALA A 317 -1.82 26.89 -16.55
N HIS A 318 -0.68 27.56 -16.71
CA HIS A 318 -0.51 28.99 -16.43
C HIS A 318 -1.10 29.37 -15.06
N ALA A 319 -0.76 28.58 -14.04
CA ALA A 319 -1.25 28.74 -12.69
C ALA A 319 -0.25 29.50 -11.80
N ASP A 320 -0.75 30.17 -10.77
CA ASP A 320 0.11 30.79 -9.76
C ASP A 320 0.65 29.74 -8.76
N VAL A 321 -0.20 28.77 -8.42
CA VAL A 321 0.09 27.67 -7.48
C VAL A 321 -0.28 26.35 -8.15
N ALA A 322 0.53 25.31 -7.95
CA ALA A 322 0.12 23.94 -8.23
C ALA A 322 0.39 23.02 -7.04
N LEU A 323 -0.46 22.00 -6.89
CA LEU A 323 -0.29 20.97 -5.89
C LEU A 323 -0.79 19.61 -6.36
N SER A 324 -0.16 18.55 -5.87
CA SER A 324 -0.60 17.17 -6.01
C SER A 324 -0.29 16.40 -4.73
N THR A 325 -1.04 15.34 -4.43
CA THR A 325 -0.70 14.46 -3.30
C THR A 325 0.53 13.63 -3.63
N ALA A 326 1.35 13.33 -2.62
CA ALA A 326 2.50 12.45 -2.73
C ALA A 326 2.13 11.07 -3.29
N SER A 327 0.92 10.57 -2.98
CA SER A 327 0.36 9.34 -3.54
C SER A 327 0.32 9.29 -5.07
N SER A 328 0.41 10.42 -5.77
CA SER A 328 0.51 10.44 -7.23
C SER A 328 1.85 9.92 -7.79
N PHE A 329 2.86 9.79 -6.92
CA PHE A 329 4.24 9.45 -7.28
C PHE A 329 4.68 8.24 -6.47
N ARG A 330 4.96 7.12 -7.13
CA ARG A 330 5.11 5.82 -6.46
C ARG A 330 6.53 5.26 -6.48
N GLN A 331 7.38 5.60 -7.45
CA GLN A 331 8.74 5.06 -7.49
C GLN A 331 9.72 5.99 -8.21
N ASP A 332 11.01 5.75 -7.97
CA ASP A 332 12.12 6.40 -8.64
C ASP A 332 12.16 6.05 -10.13
N LEU A 333 12.71 6.96 -10.95
CA LEU A 333 13.13 6.61 -12.31
C LEU A 333 14.62 6.25 -12.31
N PRO A 334 15.00 5.08 -12.87
CA PRO A 334 16.38 4.65 -12.90
C PRO A 334 17.24 5.50 -13.84
N ARG A 335 18.56 5.48 -13.63
CA ARG A 335 19.52 5.98 -14.61
C ARG A 335 19.41 5.19 -15.92
N GLY A 336 19.66 5.86 -17.03
CA GLY A 336 19.71 5.26 -18.36
C GLY A 336 18.36 5.36 -19.05
N ARG A 337 18.02 4.32 -19.80
CA ARG A 337 16.82 4.25 -20.63
C ARG A 337 15.55 4.33 -19.77
N VAL A 338 14.73 5.36 -20.01
CA VAL A 338 13.39 5.47 -19.41
C VAL A 338 12.37 5.01 -20.44
N THR A 339 11.58 3.99 -20.09
CA THR A 339 10.45 3.54 -20.91
C THR A 339 9.17 4.24 -20.49
N LEU A 340 8.15 4.22 -21.36
CA LEU A 340 6.82 4.69 -20.99
C LEU A 340 6.28 3.90 -19.79
N GLU A 341 6.50 2.59 -19.74
CA GLU A 341 6.14 1.73 -18.60
C GLU A 341 6.80 2.18 -17.30
N ALA A 342 8.09 2.55 -17.33
CA ALA A 342 8.78 3.05 -16.13
C ALA A 342 8.17 4.37 -15.63
N LEU A 343 7.83 5.28 -16.55
CA LEU A 343 7.14 6.53 -16.21
C LEU A 343 5.74 6.27 -15.67
N ARG A 344 4.99 5.33 -16.25
CA ARG A 344 3.67 4.93 -15.76
C ARG A 344 3.76 4.29 -14.39
N ALA A 345 4.76 3.46 -14.11
CA ALA A 345 4.91 2.88 -12.79
C ALA A 345 5.35 3.93 -11.74
N ALA A 346 6.14 4.92 -12.14
CA ALA A 346 6.45 6.08 -11.29
C ALA A 346 5.24 7.00 -11.03
N MET A 347 4.35 7.13 -12.00
CA MET A 347 3.14 7.96 -11.97
C MET A 347 1.93 7.16 -12.51
N PRO A 348 1.37 6.25 -11.69
CA PRO A 348 0.39 5.27 -12.17
C PRO A 348 -0.96 5.89 -12.53
N TYR A 349 -1.32 6.98 -11.85
CA TYR A 349 -2.60 7.62 -12.05
C TYR A 349 -2.54 8.65 -13.17
N ASP A 350 -3.42 8.49 -14.14
CA ASP A 350 -3.53 9.37 -15.31
C ASP A 350 -4.43 10.57 -15.03
N ASN A 351 -4.09 11.33 -13.98
CA ASN A 351 -4.90 12.44 -13.50
C ASN A 351 -4.97 13.59 -14.51
N GLU A 352 -6.17 14.14 -14.67
CA GLU A 352 -6.36 15.44 -15.34
C GLU A 352 -5.91 16.61 -14.45
N ILE A 353 -5.44 17.68 -15.09
CA ILE A 353 -5.14 18.95 -14.43
C ILE A 353 -6.43 19.78 -14.38
N LEU A 354 -6.85 20.16 -13.17
CA LEU A 354 -7.95 21.08 -12.93
C LEU A 354 -7.39 22.41 -12.43
N VAL A 355 -7.99 23.53 -12.83
CA VAL A 355 -7.58 24.87 -12.36
C VAL A 355 -8.74 25.58 -11.69
N TYR A 356 -8.52 26.02 -10.45
CA TYR A 356 -9.49 26.76 -9.66
C TYR A 356 -9.00 28.19 -9.38
N ALA A 357 -9.92 29.15 -9.33
CA ALA A 357 -9.65 30.47 -8.79
C ALA A 357 -9.92 30.48 -7.28
N LEU A 358 -8.89 30.60 -6.46
CA LEU A 358 -8.99 30.64 -5.00
C LEU A 358 -8.47 31.96 -4.45
N ARG A 359 -9.13 32.51 -3.42
CA ARG A 359 -8.59 33.64 -2.66
C ARG A 359 -7.36 33.22 -1.85
N GLY A 360 -6.41 34.14 -1.67
CA GLY A 360 -5.14 33.86 -0.98
C GLY A 360 -5.31 33.31 0.43
N ASP A 361 -6.29 33.79 1.19
CA ASP A 361 -6.62 33.26 2.54
C ASP A 361 -7.07 31.79 2.52
N VAL A 362 -7.70 31.34 1.44
CA VAL A 362 -8.04 29.92 1.22
C VAL A 362 -6.80 29.14 0.81
N VAL A 363 -5.95 29.71 -0.06
CA VAL A 363 -4.69 29.09 -0.48
C VAL A 363 -3.76 28.86 0.72
N GLU A 364 -3.61 29.83 1.61
CA GLU A 364 -2.80 29.67 2.83
C GLU A 364 -3.28 28.50 3.69
N LYS A 365 -4.61 28.36 3.87
CA LYS A 365 -5.21 27.25 4.62
C LYS A 365 -5.00 25.91 3.92
N LEU A 366 -5.13 25.87 2.60
CA LEU A 366 -4.88 24.68 1.78
C LEU A 366 -3.42 24.23 1.91
N LEU A 367 -2.47 25.15 1.82
CA LEU A 367 -1.03 24.86 1.97
C LEU A 367 -0.68 24.45 3.40
N ALA A 368 -1.27 25.10 4.41
CA ALA A 368 -1.10 24.72 5.81
C ALA A 368 -1.66 23.31 6.11
N TYR A 369 -2.81 22.98 5.53
CA TYR A 369 -3.37 21.63 5.60
C TYR A 369 -2.45 20.62 4.91
N GLY A 370 -1.93 20.95 3.72
CA GLY A 370 -0.98 20.07 3.04
C GLY A 370 0.28 19.81 3.85
N LYS A 371 0.79 20.82 4.55
CA LYS A 371 1.93 20.70 5.47
C LYS A 371 1.60 19.85 6.70
N SER A 372 0.38 19.91 7.23
CA SER A 372 0.00 19.11 8.40
C SER A 372 -0.09 17.61 8.11
N ARG A 373 -0.15 17.23 6.83
CA ARG A 373 -0.12 15.84 6.34
C ARG A 373 1.28 15.28 6.09
N GLN A 374 2.35 16.02 6.41
CA GLN A 374 3.72 15.51 6.24
C GLN A 374 3.92 14.15 6.92
N GLY A 375 4.49 13.20 6.18
CA GLY A 375 4.72 11.83 6.65
C GLY A 375 3.55 10.86 6.44
N SER A 376 2.44 11.31 5.85
CA SER A 376 1.39 10.47 5.28
C SER A 376 1.48 10.39 3.75
N ASP A 377 0.74 9.47 3.13
CA ASP A 377 0.62 9.36 1.67
C ASP A 377 -0.20 10.53 1.06
N SER A 378 -0.92 11.28 1.90
CA SER A 378 -1.73 12.43 1.50
C SER A 378 -1.01 13.77 1.67
N PHE A 379 0.30 13.80 1.98
CA PHE A 379 1.09 15.03 1.96
C PHE A 379 1.04 15.71 0.58
N ALA A 380 0.89 17.04 0.55
CA ALA A 380 0.88 17.80 -0.70
C ALA A 380 2.29 18.22 -1.13
N ILE A 381 2.65 17.86 -2.36
CA ILE A 381 3.77 18.42 -3.11
C ILE A 381 3.30 19.72 -3.75
N VAL A 382 4.08 20.79 -3.63
CA VAL A 382 3.62 22.16 -3.94
C VAL A 382 4.64 22.92 -4.78
N ALA A 383 4.17 23.57 -5.83
CA ALA A 383 4.88 24.65 -6.53
C ALA A 383 4.10 25.95 -6.34
N ALA A 384 4.61 26.85 -5.51
CA ALA A 384 3.95 28.11 -5.16
C ALA A 384 4.96 29.27 -5.05
N PRO A 385 4.51 30.54 -5.13
CA PRO A 385 5.33 31.69 -4.79
C PRO A 385 5.77 31.62 -3.32
N LYS A 386 6.88 32.31 -2.99
CA LYS A 386 7.40 32.34 -1.61
C LYS A 386 6.43 32.93 -0.59
N ALA A 387 5.55 33.84 -1.03
CA ALA A 387 4.55 34.49 -0.20
C ALA A 387 3.19 34.50 -0.92
N ILE A 388 2.13 34.27 -0.16
CA ILE A 388 0.74 34.38 -0.60
C ILE A 388 0.18 35.66 -0.01
N ASP A 389 -0.45 36.49 -0.84
CA ASP A 389 -1.20 37.67 -0.41
C ASP A 389 -2.66 37.23 -0.14
N PRO A 390 -3.15 37.30 1.10
CA PRO A 390 -4.49 36.83 1.47
C PRO A 390 -5.63 37.51 0.70
N ALA A 391 -5.41 38.73 0.20
CA ALA A 391 -6.41 39.53 -0.49
C ALA A 391 -6.47 39.27 -2.00
N ARG A 392 -5.42 38.67 -2.58
CA ARG A 392 -5.33 38.40 -4.01
C ARG A 392 -6.04 37.09 -4.39
N SER A 393 -6.54 37.02 -5.62
CA SER A 393 -7.01 35.76 -6.23
C SER A 393 -5.86 35.05 -6.95
N TYR A 394 -5.77 33.74 -6.78
CA TYR A 394 -4.74 32.86 -7.33
C TYR A 394 -5.38 31.81 -8.25
N ARG A 395 -4.72 31.55 -9.37
CA ARG A 395 -4.98 30.35 -10.17
C ARG A 395 -4.27 29.16 -9.52
N VAL A 396 -5.04 28.17 -9.10
CA VAL A 396 -4.54 26.98 -8.39
C VAL A 396 -4.78 25.75 -9.27
N ALA A 397 -3.71 25.23 -9.85
CA ALA A 397 -3.71 23.96 -10.58
C ALA A 397 -3.59 22.78 -9.60
N THR A 398 -4.36 21.73 -9.83
CA THR A 398 -4.33 20.52 -9.01
C THR A 398 -4.77 19.30 -9.82
N THR A 399 -4.61 18.11 -9.25
CA THR A 399 -5.12 16.87 -9.86
C THR A 399 -6.61 16.70 -9.62
N GLU A 400 -7.30 16.03 -10.54
CA GLU A 400 -8.69 15.62 -10.33
C GLU A 400 -8.88 14.81 -9.04
N TYR A 401 -7.92 13.94 -8.72
CA TYR A 401 -7.92 13.15 -7.50
C TYR A 401 -7.89 14.04 -6.26
N LEU A 402 -6.94 14.99 -6.16
CA LEU A 402 -6.84 15.86 -4.99
C LEU A 402 -8.09 16.71 -4.83
N ALA A 403 -8.59 17.30 -5.93
CA ALA A 403 -9.73 18.20 -5.89
C ALA A 403 -11.06 17.53 -5.59
N ARG A 404 -11.24 16.26 -5.97
CA ARG A 404 -12.56 15.59 -5.94
C ARG A 404 -12.64 14.40 -5.01
N VAL A 405 -11.52 13.73 -4.75
CA VAL A 405 -11.47 12.45 -4.06
C VAL A 405 -10.76 12.56 -2.71
N ALA A 406 -9.56 13.15 -2.69
CA ALA A 406 -8.69 13.14 -1.52
C ALA A 406 -9.38 13.73 -0.27
N PRO A 407 -9.57 12.94 0.80
CA PRO A 407 -10.24 13.39 2.01
C PRO A 407 -9.61 14.66 2.60
N GLY A 408 -10.44 15.63 2.98
CA GLY A 408 -10.05 16.93 3.53
C GLY A 408 -9.44 17.92 2.53
N TYR A 409 -8.76 17.48 1.47
CA TYR A 409 -8.37 18.37 0.37
C TYR A 409 -9.56 18.76 -0.50
N ARG A 410 -10.41 17.80 -0.85
CA ARG A 410 -11.61 18.04 -1.68
C ARG A 410 -12.54 19.11 -1.09
N ASP A 411 -12.50 19.29 0.24
CA ASP A 411 -13.35 20.23 0.96
C ASP A 411 -13.00 21.69 0.60
N PHE A 412 -11.76 21.98 0.19
CA PHE A 412 -11.34 23.28 -0.30
C PHE A 412 -11.88 23.63 -1.70
N PHE A 413 -12.34 22.63 -2.45
CA PHE A 413 -12.82 22.77 -3.83
C PHE A 413 -14.32 22.50 -3.97
N THR A 414 -14.97 22.02 -2.92
CA THR A 414 -16.40 21.70 -2.92
C THR A 414 -17.24 22.92 -3.28
N GLY A 415 -18.16 22.75 -4.24
CA GLY A 415 -19.03 23.82 -4.72
C GLY A 415 -18.37 24.81 -5.69
N LEU A 416 -17.09 24.64 -6.02
CA LEU A 416 -16.40 25.42 -7.02
C LEU A 416 -16.39 24.71 -8.38
N THR A 417 -16.47 25.48 -9.45
CA THR A 417 -16.34 24.97 -10.83
C THR A 417 -14.91 25.18 -11.32
N PRO A 418 -14.17 24.11 -11.69
CA PRO A 418 -12.85 24.26 -12.27
C PRO A 418 -12.89 24.67 -13.75
N GLU A 419 -11.84 25.35 -14.19
CA GLU A 419 -11.39 25.32 -15.57
C GLU A 419 -10.75 23.95 -15.86
N THR A 420 -11.02 23.39 -17.04
CA THR A 420 -10.50 22.11 -17.51
C THR A 420 -9.66 22.32 -18.78
N PRO A 421 -8.34 22.52 -18.66
CA PRO A 421 -7.47 22.76 -19.81
C PRO A 421 -7.36 21.59 -20.80
N GLY A 422 -7.89 20.41 -20.46
CA GLY A 422 -7.73 19.18 -21.27
C GLY A 422 -6.33 18.59 -21.21
N LEU A 423 -5.55 18.92 -20.17
CA LEU A 423 -4.19 18.45 -19.97
C LEU A 423 -4.14 17.31 -18.94
N ARG A 424 -3.24 16.35 -19.17
CA ARG A 424 -2.97 15.24 -18.25
C ARG A 424 -1.58 15.39 -17.64
N VAL A 425 -1.48 15.16 -16.34
CA VAL A 425 -0.24 15.41 -15.57
C VAL A 425 0.95 14.66 -16.15
N ARG A 426 0.79 13.38 -16.45
CA ARG A 426 1.85 12.52 -16.97
C ARG A 426 2.26 12.90 -18.39
N ASP A 427 1.32 13.29 -19.24
CA ASP A 427 1.59 13.72 -20.61
C ASP A 427 2.43 15.00 -20.64
N GLU A 428 2.11 15.97 -19.76
CA GLU A 428 2.89 17.21 -19.65
C GLU A 428 4.32 16.95 -19.19
N LEU A 429 4.52 16.05 -18.22
CA LEU A 429 5.87 15.66 -17.82
C LEU A 429 6.60 14.91 -18.94
N GLN A 430 5.93 13.99 -19.65
CA GLN A 430 6.53 13.22 -20.72
C GLN A 430 7.09 14.11 -21.83
N LYS A 431 6.36 15.16 -22.23
CA LYS A 431 6.83 16.16 -23.22
C LYS A 431 8.17 16.79 -22.79
N ARG A 432 8.34 17.08 -21.51
CA ARG A 432 9.55 17.68 -20.91
C ARG A 432 10.70 16.70 -20.68
N LEU A 433 10.45 15.40 -20.75
CA LEU A 433 11.49 14.36 -20.69
C LEU A 433 12.07 14.05 -22.08
N SER A 434 11.31 14.34 -23.14
CA SER A 434 11.74 14.19 -24.53
C SER A 434 12.51 15.40 -25.09
N GLU A 435 12.39 16.56 -24.43
CA GLU A 435 13.18 17.77 -24.65
C GLU A 435 14.53 17.68 -23.91
#